data_AF-A0A9Q3EM01-F1
#
_entry.id   AF-A0A9Q3EM01-F1
#
_cell.length_a   1.000
_cell.length_b   1.000
_cell.length_c   1.000
_cell.angle_alpha   90.00
_cell.angle_beta   90.00
_cell.angle_gamma   90.00
#
_symmetry.space_group_name_H-M   'P 1'
#
loop_
_entity.id
_entity.type
_entity.pdbx_description
1 polymer ?
#
loop_
_entity_poly.entity_id
_entity_poly.type
_entity_poly.pdbx_seq_one_letter_code
_entity_poly.pdbx_strand_id
1 'polypeptide(L)'
;MVWLSSKNIKSTRTIKKLSKIWLGPFPIFNKVRTHSYHHKLPSQWNSIHPVFHISLIDPVKTSEIPNWHQEPPAPIGSEEEEGWEVSQVLDSKIKRG
;
A
#
# COMPACT_ATOMS: atom_id res chain seq x y z
N MET A 1 2.24 -15.48 7.13
CA MET A 1 2.59 -14.13 6.62
C MET A 1 1.78 -13.10 7.40
N VAL A 2 2.23 -11.85 7.51
CA VAL A 2 1.49 -10.80 8.24
C VAL A 2 1.51 -9.48 7.47
N TRP A 3 0.41 -8.75 7.53
CA TRP A 3 0.34 -7.35 7.11
C TRP A 3 1.07 -6.46 8.11
N LEU A 4 1.67 -5.38 7.61
CA LEU A 4 2.36 -4.40 8.44
C LEU A 4 1.65 -3.05 8.37
N SER A 5 1.40 -2.43 9.52
CA SER A 5 0.77 -1.11 9.57
C SER A 5 1.68 -0.04 8.97
N SER A 6 1.12 0.81 8.10
CA SER A 6 1.86 1.95 7.53
C SER A 6 1.97 3.16 8.45
N LYS A 7 1.40 3.10 9.67
CA LYS A 7 1.29 4.25 10.59
C LYS A 7 2.61 5.00 10.81
N ASN A 8 3.73 4.26 10.86
CA ASN A 8 5.06 4.79 11.13
C ASN A 8 5.99 4.74 9.90
N ILE A 9 5.46 4.49 8.72
CA ILE A 9 6.23 4.33 7.48
C ILE A 9 5.91 5.51 6.56
N LYS A 10 6.96 6.22 6.12
CA LYS A 10 6.78 7.35 5.21
C LYS A 10 6.35 6.83 3.84
N SER A 11 5.19 7.30 3.38
CA SER A 11 4.68 7.01 2.05
C SER A 11 5.22 8.06 1.07
N THR A 12 5.51 7.62 -0.16
CA THR A 12 5.85 8.52 -1.28
C THR A 12 4.63 9.26 -1.82
N ARG A 13 3.41 8.85 -1.46
CA ARG A 13 2.18 9.51 -1.89
C ARG A 13 1.99 10.85 -1.18
N THR A 14 1.66 11.87 -1.97
CA THR A 14 1.38 13.24 -1.48
C THR A 14 0.18 13.30 -0.53
N ILE A 15 -0.84 12.47 -0.74
CA ILE A 15 -2.09 12.48 0.05
C ILE A 15 -2.17 11.23 0.93
N LYS A 16 -2.22 11.44 2.26
CA LYS A 16 -2.30 10.36 3.25
C LYS A 16 -3.56 9.49 3.13
N LYS A 17 -4.70 10.09 2.77
CA LYS A 17 -5.98 9.36 2.57
C LYS A 17 -5.89 8.30 1.46
N LEU A 18 -5.06 8.54 0.46
CA LEU A 18 -4.81 7.62 -0.65
C LEU A 18 -3.61 6.70 -0.40
N SER A 19 -3.00 6.75 0.79
CA SER A 19 -1.92 5.84 1.16
C SER A 19 -2.47 4.51 1.64
N LYS A 20 -1.70 3.45 1.41
CA LYS A 20 -2.06 2.11 1.87
C LYS A 20 -1.97 2.07 3.40
N ILE A 21 -3.02 1.60 4.07
CA ILE A 21 -3.04 1.46 5.55
C ILE A 21 -2.23 0.24 6.00
N TRP A 22 -2.34 -0.86 5.25
CA TRP A 22 -1.65 -2.11 5.50
C TRP A 22 -0.69 -2.44 4.36
N LEU A 23 0.59 -2.41 4.66
CA LEU A 23 1.66 -2.78 3.75
C LEU A 23 1.77 -4.30 3.71
N GLY A 24 2.25 -4.80 2.56
CA GLY A 24 2.11 -6.17 2.09
C GLY A 24 2.31 -7.30 3.11
N PRO A 25 1.90 -8.52 2.75
CA PRO A 25 2.16 -9.68 3.58
C PRO A 25 3.67 -9.94 3.62
N PHE A 26 4.31 -9.67 4.75
CA PHE A 26 5.72 -9.98 4.98
C PHE A 26 5.84 -11.27 5.80
N PRO A 27 6.84 -12.14 5.50
CA PRO A 27 7.11 -13.29 6.33
C PRO A 27 7.83 -12.85 7.62
N ILE A 28 7.49 -13.51 8.73
CA ILE A 28 8.18 -13.38 10.01
C ILE A 28 9.36 -14.34 10.00
N PHE A 29 10.56 -13.85 10.30
CA PHE A 29 11.77 -14.67 10.38
C PHE A 29 11.91 -15.31 11.77
N ASN A 30 11.80 -14.49 12.82
CA ASN A 30 11.89 -14.95 14.20
C ASN A 30 11.21 -13.99 15.18
N LYS A 31 10.89 -14.49 16.37
CA LYS A 31 10.43 -13.68 17.50
C LYS A 31 11.65 -13.12 18.24
N VAL A 32 11.76 -11.80 18.33
CA VAL A 32 12.89 -11.11 18.97
C VAL A 32 12.64 -10.91 20.46
N ARG A 33 11.40 -10.56 20.83
CA ARG A 33 10.94 -10.36 22.22
C ARG A 33 9.50 -10.84 22.37
N THR A 34 8.96 -10.77 23.59
CA THR A 34 7.59 -11.19 23.91
C THR A 34 6.54 -10.65 22.92
N HIS A 35 6.69 -9.40 22.50
CA HIS A 35 5.74 -8.71 21.61
C HIS A 35 6.40 -8.11 20.36
N SER A 36 7.60 -8.56 19.99
CA SER A 36 8.34 -8.00 18.85
C SER A 36 8.83 -9.09 17.91
N TYR A 37 8.53 -8.93 16.63
CA TYR A 37 8.82 -9.90 15.58
C TYR A 37 9.72 -9.29 14.52
N HIS A 38 10.65 -10.08 14.00
CA HIS A 38 11.54 -9.72 12.92
C HIS A 38 10.94 -10.16 11.58
N HIS A 39 10.96 -9.28 10.59
CA HIS A 39 10.32 -9.48 9.29
C HIS A 39 11.35 -9.41 8.17
N LYS A 40 11.13 -10.17 7.10
CA LYS A 40 11.89 -10.01 5.86
C LYS A 40 11.30 -8.84 5.07
N LEU A 41 11.86 -7.64 5.29
CA LEU A 41 11.48 -6.46 4.52
C LEU A 41 12.17 -6.45 3.13
N PRO A 42 11.59 -5.76 2.15
CA PRO A 42 12.25 -5.53 0.85
C PRO A 42 13.54 -4.71 1.01
N SER A 43 14.55 -4.99 0.19
CA SER A 43 15.83 -4.25 0.20
C SER A 43 15.71 -2.75 -0.14
N GLN A 44 14.61 -2.34 -0.75
CA GLN A 44 14.31 -0.92 -0.96
C GLN A 44 14.00 -0.17 0.35
N TRP A 45 13.72 -0.87 1.45
CA TRP A 45 13.34 -0.29 2.74
C TRP A 45 14.46 -0.35 3.78
N ASN A 46 15.72 -0.25 3.34
CA ASN A 46 16.90 -0.39 4.21
C ASN A 46 16.94 0.59 5.39
N SER A 47 16.26 1.74 5.31
CA SER A 47 16.20 2.71 6.41
C SER A 47 15.21 2.32 7.51
N ILE A 48 14.34 1.33 7.28
CA ILE A 48 13.31 0.89 8.23
C ILE A 48 13.82 -0.32 8.99
N HIS A 49 13.77 -0.25 10.32
CA HIS A 49 14.15 -1.39 11.15
C HIS A 49 13.17 -2.56 10.93
N PRO A 50 13.67 -3.79 10.70
CA PRO A 50 12.83 -4.93 10.35
C PRO A 50 12.10 -5.56 11.55
N VAL A 51 12.09 -4.92 12.72
CA VAL A 51 11.47 -5.43 13.95
C VAL A 51 10.25 -4.60 14.33
N PHE A 52 9.08 -5.24 14.43
CA PHE A 52 7.82 -4.56 14.73
C PHE A 52 7.11 -5.16 15.94
N HIS A 53 6.40 -4.29 16.67
CA HIS A 53 5.55 -4.68 17.79
C HIS A 53 4.27 -5.38 17.29
N ILE A 54 3.71 -6.29 18.09
CA ILE A 54 2.50 -7.05 17.74
C ILE A 54 1.30 -6.16 17.36
N SER A 55 1.20 -4.97 17.96
CA SER A 55 0.13 -4.00 17.65
C SER A 55 0.24 -3.36 16.25
N LEU A 56 1.37 -3.53 15.56
CA LEU A 56 1.61 -2.99 14.22
C LEU A 56 1.55 -4.06 13.14
N ILE A 57 1.22 -5.30 13.48
CA ILE A 57 1.13 -6.42 12.55
C ILE A 57 -0.26 -7.06 12.64
N ASP A 58 -0.74 -7.60 11.52
CA ASP A 58 -2.02 -8.30 11.45
C ASP A 58 -1.86 -9.60 10.66
N PRO A 59 -2.26 -10.77 11.18
CA PRO A 59 -2.19 -12.03 10.43
C PRO A 59 -2.92 -11.96 9.09
N VAL A 60 -2.28 -12.44 8.04
CA VAL A 60 -2.94 -12.59 6.75
C VAL A 60 -3.98 -13.71 6.89
N LYS A 61 -5.25 -13.36 6.72
CA LYS A 61 -6.34 -14.33 6.63
C LYS A 61 -6.37 -14.89 5.22
N THR A 62 -6.01 -16.16 5.07
CA THR A 62 -6.29 -16.91 3.84
C THR A 62 -7.74 -17.35 3.89
N SER A 63 -8.51 -17.07 2.84
CA SER A 63 -9.87 -17.61 2.73
C SER A 63 -9.79 -19.13 2.64
N GLU A 64 -10.62 -19.83 3.42
CA GLU A 64 -10.74 -21.30 3.37
C GLU A 64 -11.58 -21.76 2.18
N ILE A 65 -12.24 -20.82 1.49
CA ILE A 65 -13.09 -21.10 0.35
C ILE A 65 -12.19 -21.31 -0.88
N PRO A 66 -12.18 -22.51 -1.47
CA PRO A 66 -11.38 -22.79 -2.65
C PRO A 66 -11.79 -21.85 -3.80
N ASN A 67 -10.79 -21.35 -4.53
CA ASN A 67 -10.95 -20.41 -5.65
C ASN A 67 -11.59 -19.05 -5.31
N TRP A 68 -11.59 -18.60 -4.05
CA TRP A 68 -11.89 -17.19 -3.77
C TRP A 68 -10.72 -16.30 -4.24
N HIS A 69 -10.75 -15.95 -5.51
CA HIS A 69 -9.96 -14.88 -6.10
C HIS A 69 -10.93 -13.76 -6.50
N GLN A 70 -10.79 -12.58 -5.90
CA GLN A 70 -11.41 -11.39 -6.48
C GLN A 70 -10.52 -11.00 -7.66
N GLU A 71 -11.00 -11.24 -8.87
CA GLU A 71 -10.36 -10.66 -10.05
C GLU A 71 -10.31 -9.14 -9.87
N PRO A 72 -9.20 -8.47 -10.25
CA PRO A 72 -9.19 -7.02 -10.30
C PRO A 72 -10.45 -6.59 -11.06
N PRO A 73 -11.18 -5.57 -10.56
CA PRO A 73 -12.30 -5.05 -11.33
C PRO A 73 -11.77 -4.74 -12.73
N ALA A 74 -12.55 -5.10 -13.75
CA ALA A 74 -12.23 -4.72 -15.11
C ALA A 74 -11.87 -3.22 -15.12
N PRO A 75 -10.90 -2.78 -15.93
CA PRO A 75 -10.72 -1.35 -16.15
C PRO A 75 -12.11 -0.80 -16.43
N ILE A 76 -12.53 0.23 -15.70
CA ILE A 76 -13.73 0.96 -16.08
C ILE A 76 -13.41 1.41 -17.49
N GLY A 77 -14.04 0.76 -18.48
CA GLY A 77 -14.04 1.29 -19.81
C GLY A 77 -14.51 2.70 -19.62
N SER A 78 -13.71 3.67 -20.06
CA SER A 78 -14.33 4.89 -20.52
C SER A 78 -15.47 4.38 -21.41
N GLU A 79 -16.72 4.49 -20.95
CA GLU A 79 -17.78 4.80 -21.91
C GLU A 79 -17.11 5.82 -22.84
N GLU A 80 -17.23 5.60 -24.14
CA GLU A 80 -16.84 6.60 -25.12
C GLU A 80 -17.75 7.84 -24.90
N GLU A 81 -17.69 8.46 -23.72
CA GLU A 81 -17.83 9.88 -23.57
C GLU A 81 -16.78 10.43 -24.51
N GLU A 82 -17.29 10.96 -25.61
CA GLU A 82 -16.58 11.69 -26.64
C GLU A 82 -15.59 12.65 -25.97
N GLY A 83 -14.37 12.15 -25.78
CA GLY A 83 -13.32 12.85 -25.07
C GLY A 83 -12.85 13.98 -25.96
N TRP A 84 -12.94 15.22 -25.48
CA TRP A 84 -12.46 16.37 -26.22
C TRP A 84 -10.92 16.36 -26.25
N GLU A 85 -10.33 16.34 -27.44
CA GLU A 85 -8.90 16.56 -27.61
C GLU A 85 -8.58 18.03 -27.32
N VAL A 86 -7.77 18.29 -26.28
CA VAL A 86 -7.34 19.65 -25.96
C VAL A 86 -6.23 20.04 -26.95
N SER A 87 -6.54 20.92 -27.89
CA SER A 87 -5.59 21.39 -28.90
C SER A 87 -4.46 22.24 -28.28
N GLN A 88 -4.79 23.13 -27.35
CA GLN A 88 -3.81 24.00 -26.71
C GLN A 88 -4.33 24.59 -25.39
N VAL A 89 -3.45 24.74 -24.40
CA VAL A 89 -3.71 25.52 -23.18
C VAL A 89 -3.32 26.98 -23.45
N LEU A 90 -4.29 27.90 -23.40
CA LEU A 90 -4.07 29.33 -23.67
C LEU A 90 -3.50 30.11 -22.49
N ASP A 91 -3.83 29.73 -21.26
CA ASP A 91 -3.34 30.40 -20.05
C ASP A 91 -3.28 29.40 -18.88
N SER A 92 -2.26 29.52 -18.03
CA SER A 92 -2.07 28.69 -16.84
C SER A 92 -1.48 29.53 -15.72
N LYS A 93 -2.22 29.62 -14.60
CA LYS A 93 -1.82 30.40 -13.43
C LYS A 93 -1.55 29.50 -12.24
N ILE A 94 -0.27 29.36 -11.89
CA ILE A 94 0.15 28.64 -10.68
C ILE A 94 0.15 29.61 -9.50
N LYS A 95 -0.72 29.38 -8.51
CA LYS A 95 -0.61 30.04 -7.20
C LYS A 95 0.17 29.15 -6.24
N ARG A 96 1.33 29.62 -5.80
CA ARG A 96 2.08 29.04 -4.68
C ARG A 96 1.56 29.67 -3.39
N GLY A 97 1.08 28.82 -2.47
CA GLY A 97 0.88 29.16 -1.07
C GLY A 97 2.09 28.76 -0.25
#